data_AF-A0A1E7N9P2-F1
#
_entry.id   AF-A0A1E7N9P2-F1
#
_cell.length_a   1.000
_cell.length_b   1.000
_cell.length_c   1.000
_cell.angle_alpha   90.00
_cell.angle_beta   90.00
_cell.angle_gamma   90.00
#
_symmetry.space_group_name_H-M   'P 1'
#
loop_
_entity.id
_entity.type
_entity.pdbx_description
1 polymer ?
#
loop_
_entity_poly.entity_id
_entity_poly.type
_entity_poly.pdbx_seq_one_letter_code
_entity_poly.pdbx_strand_id
1 'polypeptide(L)'
;MPISPNQGSTGGGTTVTITGTNLSGATAVHFGSKLGTITANTATSVTVISPSGNGTVPVTVTTPGGTSNPLSFYYIGAPFKAGISPTSGVTAGGNTVTITGTGLSTATAVHFGSASATPTVVSDGQLTVTVPAGTAAGSVGVSVTTAGGTNNGLSYTYVDGPTIGTPVPAAGPTSGGTAVTIPGSGFTTTQSVTFGGAPAPFDVVSDTEIAAVTPPGTAGAADIVVTTTGGSATGTGAFTYVAGPGI
;
A
#
# COMPACT_ATOMS: atom_id res chain seq x y z
N MET A 1 0.12 32.27 21.89
CA MET A 1 0.57 32.28 20.48
C MET A 1 0.67 30.84 20.03
N PRO A 2 -0.22 30.31 19.19
CA PRO A 2 -0.05 28.96 18.67
C PRO A 2 1.04 28.92 17.60
N ILE A 3 1.78 27.82 17.56
CA ILE A 3 2.69 27.44 16.49
C ILE A 3 2.07 26.23 15.78
N SER A 4 1.98 26.28 14.45
CA SER A 4 1.35 25.21 13.66
C SER A 4 2.05 25.00 12.32
N PRO A 5 2.48 23.77 11.99
CA PRO A 5 2.57 22.63 12.90
C PRO A 5 3.60 22.90 14.03
N ASN A 6 3.43 22.23 15.17
CA ASN A 6 4.38 22.30 16.29
C ASN A 6 5.47 21.21 16.21
N GLN A 7 5.59 20.52 15.08
CA GLN A 7 6.57 19.46 14.85
C GLN A 7 7.05 19.47 13.39
N GLY A 8 8.21 18.90 13.10
CA GLY A 8 8.76 18.81 11.74
C GLY A 8 10.04 17.98 11.64
N SER A 9 10.60 17.85 10.43
CA SER A 9 11.73 16.96 10.17
C SER A 9 13.03 17.42 10.84
N THR A 10 13.82 16.49 11.38
CA THR A 10 15.20 16.76 11.84
C THR A 10 16.10 17.35 10.74
N GLY A 11 15.77 17.10 9.46
CA GLY A 11 16.45 17.71 8.30
C GLY A 11 16.14 19.20 8.11
N GLY A 12 15.12 19.73 8.79
CA GLY A 12 14.60 21.08 8.57
C GLY A 12 13.63 21.13 7.39
N GLY A 13 13.29 22.34 6.94
CA GLY A 13 12.44 22.57 5.78
C GLY A 13 10.93 22.57 6.08
N THR A 14 10.50 22.34 7.32
CA THR A 14 9.09 22.41 7.69
C THR A 14 8.62 23.86 7.70
N THR A 15 7.60 24.17 6.89
CA THR A 15 6.91 25.46 6.95
C THR A 15 6.02 25.52 8.19
N VAL A 16 6.25 26.52 9.02
CA VAL A 16 5.57 26.71 10.30
C VAL A 16 4.95 28.11 10.35
N THR A 17 3.72 28.19 10.85
CA THR A 17 3.02 29.45 11.09
C THR A 17 2.96 29.71 12.60
N ILE A 18 3.43 30.87 13.02
CA ILE A 18 3.36 31.36 14.40
C ILE A 18 2.33 32.49 14.43
N THR A 19 1.25 32.31 15.19
CA THR A 19 0.17 33.31 15.30
C THR A 19 0.22 34.04 16.65
N GLY A 20 -0.01 35.35 16.63
CA GLY A 20 0.04 36.18 17.82
C GLY A 20 -0.41 37.62 17.59
N THR A 21 0.16 38.54 18.35
CA THR A 21 -0.09 39.98 18.29
C THR A 21 1.24 40.73 18.27
N ASN A 22 1.28 41.92 17.67
CA ASN A 22 2.47 42.78 17.59
C ASN A 22 3.68 42.09 16.93
N LEU A 23 3.42 41.28 15.91
CA LEU A 23 4.43 40.52 15.16
C LEU A 23 5.00 41.28 13.95
N SER A 24 4.53 42.48 13.66
CA SER A 24 4.98 43.26 12.50
C SER A 24 6.47 43.58 12.61
N GLY A 25 7.20 43.40 11.50
CA GLY A 25 8.63 43.68 11.44
C GLY A 25 9.47 42.62 12.17
N ALA A 26 9.02 41.37 12.22
CA ALA A 26 9.83 40.29 12.78
C ALA A 26 11.18 40.18 12.05
N THR A 27 12.27 40.29 12.78
CA THR A 27 13.65 40.27 12.24
C THR A 27 14.31 38.91 12.35
N ALA A 28 13.88 38.09 13.30
CA ALA A 28 14.38 36.74 13.48
C ALA A 28 13.32 35.82 14.08
N VAL A 29 13.36 34.55 13.67
CA VAL A 29 12.69 33.46 14.39
C VAL A 29 13.74 32.41 14.71
N HIS A 30 13.91 32.12 16.00
CA HIS A 30 14.87 31.14 16.47
C HIS A 30 14.17 29.83 16.81
N PHE A 31 14.78 28.71 16.42
CA PHE A 31 14.48 27.35 16.86
C PHE A 31 15.66 26.88 17.72
N GLY A 32 15.55 27.06 19.03
CA GLY A 32 16.68 26.94 19.96
C GLY A 32 17.75 27.98 19.62
N SER A 33 18.96 27.53 19.28
CA SER A 33 20.07 28.39 18.88
C SER A 33 20.15 28.67 17.37
N LYS A 34 19.29 28.04 16.55
CA LYS A 34 19.36 28.16 15.08
C LYS A 34 18.28 29.09 14.54
N LEU A 35 18.60 29.80 13.46
CA LEU A 35 17.64 30.68 12.77
C LEU A 35 16.78 29.90 11.78
N GLY A 36 15.48 30.17 11.80
CA GLY A 36 14.56 29.82 10.72
C GLY A 36 14.49 30.91 9.65
N THR A 37 14.03 30.56 8.46
CA THR A 37 13.88 31.49 7.34
C THR A 37 12.46 32.05 7.31
N ILE A 38 12.28 33.33 7.64
CA ILE A 38 10.98 34.00 7.56
C ILE A 38 10.59 34.15 6.08
N THR A 39 9.40 33.67 5.71
CA THR A 39 8.86 33.76 4.34
C THR A 39 7.67 34.71 4.22
N ALA A 40 6.95 34.94 5.32
CA ALA A 40 5.89 35.94 5.39
C ALA A 40 5.75 36.49 6.80
N ASN A 41 5.38 37.77 6.92
CA ASN A 41 5.15 38.41 8.21
C ASN A 41 4.01 39.44 8.13
N THR A 42 3.08 39.35 9.07
CA THR A 42 2.03 40.32 9.33
C THR A 42 2.06 40.72 10.81
N ALA A 43 1.22 41.68 11.21
CA ALA A 43 1.08 42.08 12.62
C ALA A 43 0.62 40.93 13.55
N THR A 44 0.03 39.86 12.99
CA THR A 44 -0.55 38.75 13.76
C THR A 44 -0.05 37.36 13.35
N SER A 45 0.82 37.26 12.35
CA SER A 45 1.33 35.98 11.86
C SER A 45 2.76 36.09 11.34
N VAL A 46 3.58 35.07 11.60
CA VAL A 46 4.89 34.87 10.98
C VAL A 46 4.94 33.46 10.39
N THR A 47 5.19 33.37 9.09
CA THR A 47 5.48 32.10 8.41
C THR A 47 6.99 31.95 8.29
N VAL A 48 7.51 30.81 8.75
CA VAL A 48 8.94 30.52 8.83
C VAL A 48 9.23 29.10 8.38
N ILE A 49 10.36 28.88 7.71
CA ILE A 49 10.88 27.55 7.41
C ILE A 49 11.86 27.16 8.53
N SER A 50 11.61 26.02 9.19
CA SER A 50 12.45 25.54 10.29
C SER A 50 13.84 25.11 9.80
N PRO A 51 14.92 25.42 10.54
CA PRO A 51 16.24 24.87 10.26
C PRO A 51 16.32 23.38 10.64
N SER A 52 17.42 22.71 10.27
CA SER A 52 17.72 21.35 10.77
C SER A 52 17.93 21.35 12.28
N GLY A 53 17.51 20.29 12.96
CA GLY A 53 17.54 20.21 14.41
C GLY A 53 17.20 18.83 14.96
N ASN A 54 17.11 18.74 16.29
CA ASN A 54 16.89 17.50 17.01
C ASN A 54 16.20 17.77 18.35
N GLY A 55 15.36 16.84 18.79
CA GLY A 55 14.63 16.93 20.05
C GLY A 55 13.62 18.08 20.10
N THR A 56 13.22 18.45 21.32
CA THR A 56 12.34 19.59 21.57
C THR A 56 13.18 20.87 21.72
N VAL A 57 12.82 21.92 21.00
CA VAL A 57 13.47 23.23 21.11
C VAL A 57 12.45 24.34 21.39
N PRO A 58 12.86 25.41 22.12
CA PRO A 58 12.05 26.61 22.23
C PRO A 58 12.06 27.40 20.91
N VAL A 59 10.92 27.94 20.51
CA VAL A 59 10.77 28.82 19.34
C VAL A 59 10.40 30.21 19.80
N THR A 60 11.19 31.20 19.39
CA THR A 60 10.95 32.62 19.74
C THR A 60 10.96 33.50 18.50
N VAL A 61 10.18 34.57 18.53
CA VAL A 61 10.15 35.61 17.50
C VAL A 61 10.76 36.88 18.06
N THR A 62 11.70 37.47 17.35
CA THR A 62 12.28 38.78 17.67
C THR A 62 11.71 39.84 16.76
N THR A 63 11.18 40.91 17.35
CA THR A 63 10.73 42.14 16.68
C THR A 63 11.51 43.33 17.25
N PRO A 64 11.40 44.55 16.68
CA PRO A 64 11.98 45.75 17.28
C PRO A 64 11.49 46.03 18.71
N GLY A 65 10.32 45.51 19.09
CA GLY A 65 9.76 45.64 20.44
C GLY A 65 10.32 44.62 21.45
N GLY A 66 11.15 43.67 21.01
CA GLY A 66 11.75 42.65 21.88
C GLY A 66 11.55 41.23 21.37
N THR A 67 11.84 40.25 22.23
CA THR A 67 11.68 38.82 21.92
C THR A 67 10.45 38.25 22.62
N SER A 68 9.68 37.42 21.92
CA SER A 68 8.49 36.77 22.46
C SER A 68 8.83 35.76 23.57
N ASN A 69 7.81 35.31 24.30
CA ASN A 69 7.90 34.09 25.10
C ASN A 69 8.17 32.86 24.19
N PRO A 70 8.81 31.80 24.70
CA PRO A 70 9.09 30.61 23.90
C PRO A 70 7.84 29.76 23.66
N LEU A 71 7.74 29.21 22.45
CA LEU A 71 6.84 28.12 22.06
C LEU A 71 7.65 26.82 21.97
N SER A 72 7.01 25.65 21.96
CA SER A 72 7.73 24.38 21.78
C SER A 72 7.60 23.87 20.35
N PHE A 73 8.71 23.41 19.78
CA PHE A 73 8.74 22.71 18.50
C PHE A 73 9.52 21.40 18.64
N TYR A 74 8.96 20.30 18.12
CA TYR A 74 9.57 18.98 18.22
C TYR A 74 10.09 18.48 16.87
N TYR A 75 11.38 18.14 16.82
CA TYR A 75 12.00 17.55 15.63
C TYR A 75 11.80 16.03 15.60
N ILE A 76 11.14 15.55 14.53
CA ILE A 76 10.86 14.14 14.26
C ILE A 76 11.87 13.64 13.22
N GLY A 77 12.52 12.51 13.49
CA GLY A 77 13.41 11.85 12.53
C GLY A 77 12.64 11.17 11.40
N ALA A 78 13.29 10.94 10.27
CA ALA A 78 12.71 10.12 9.20
C ALA A 78 12.31 8.73 9.73
N PRO A 79 11.24 8.11 9.20
CA PRO A 79 10.79 6.82 9.69
C PRO A 79 11.84 5.76 9.37
N PHE A 80 11.90 4.72 10.20
CA PHE A 80 12.59 3.48 9.88
C PHE A 80 11.56 2.40 9.60
N LYS A 81 11.82 1.57 8.59
CA LYS A 81 10.94 0.48 8.20
C LYS A 81 11.69 -0.84 8.38
N ALA A 82 11.08 -1.77 9.09
CA ALA A 82 11.63 -3.10 9.34
C ALA A 82 11.13 -4.14 8.32
N GLY A 83 9.87 -4.03 7.88
CA GLY A 83 9.31 -4.99 6.93
C GLY A 83 7.92 -4.64 6.40
N ILE A 84 7.51 -5.37 5.37
CA ILE A 84 6.19 -5.34 4.75
C ILE A 84 5.67 -6.77 4.63
N SER A 85 4.40 -6.99 4.93
CA SER A 85 3.75 -8.29 4.75
C SER A 85 2.26 -8.14 4.41
N PRO A 86 1.73 -8.84 3.40
CA PRO A 86 2.47 -9.67 2.44
C PRO A 86 3.41 -8.86 1.53
N THR A 87 4.41 -9.51 0.93
CA THR A 87 5.39 -8.89 0.02
C THR A 87 4.96 -8.90 -1.45
N SER A 88 3.78 -9.45 -1.74
CA SER A 88 3.23 -9.55 -3.09
C SER A 88 1.71 -9.58 -3.09
N GLY A 89 1.12 -9.29 -4.25
CA GLY A 89 -0.32 -9.41 -4.48
C GLY A 89 -0.69 -9.03 -5.90
N VAL A 90 -1.98 -9.07 -6.20
CA VAL A 90 -2.49 -8.97 -7.56
C VAL A 90 -2.22 -7.59 -8.17
N THR A 91 -1.95 -7.51 -9.47
CA THR A 91 -1.71 -6.23 -10.18
C THR A 91 -2.88 -5.25 -10.03
N ALA A 92 -4.12 -5.73 -9.86
CA ALA A 92 -5.29 -4.89 -9.58
C ALA A 92 -5.26 -4.20 -8.20
N GLY A 93 -4.36 -4.60 -7.29
CA GLY A 93 -4.28 -4.12 -5.92
C GLY A 93 -5.46 -4.57 -5.05
N GLY A 94 -5.74 -3.82 -3.98
CA GLY A 94 -6.89 -4.02 -3.10
C GLY A 94 -6.62 -4.89 -1.87
N ASN A 95 -5.54 -5.67 -1.84
CA ASN A 95 -5.13 -6.36 -0.63
C ASN A 95 -4.54 -5.39 0.39
N THR A 96 -4.68 -5.71 1.68
CA THR A 96 -4.05 -4.95 2.76
C THR A 96 -2.67 -5.49 3.07
N VAL A 97 -1.68 -4.61 3.20
CA VAL A 97 -0.35 -4.94 3.73
C VAL A 97 -0.13 -4.25 5.06
N THR A 98 0.66 -4.90 5.91
CA THR A 98 1.16 -4.37 7.17
C THR A 98 2.62 -3.96 6.98
N ILE A 99 2.94 -2.72 7.34
CA ILE A 99 4.32 -2.21 7.37
C ILE A 99 4.72 -2.04 8.83
N THR A 100 5.87 -2.59 9.21
CA THR A 100 6.43 -2.48 10.57
C THR A 100 7.69 -1.62 10.57
N GLY A 101 8.00 -0.99 11.69
CA GLY A 101 9.12 -0.06 11.79
C GLY A 101 9.15 0.76 13.08
N THR A 102 9.65 1.98 13.00
CA THR A 102 9.63 3.01 14.07
C THR A 102 9.44 4.40 13.48
N GLY A 103 8.83 5.32 14.23
CA GLY A 103 8.56 6.68 13.74
C GLY A 103 7.43 6.75 12.72
N LEU A 104 6.51 5.78 12.72
CA LEU A 104 5.41 5.67 11.76
C LEU A 104 4.15 6.42 12.21
N SER A 105 4.13 6.95 13.44
CA SER A 105 2.95 7.60 14.04
C SER A 105 2.43 8.82 13.27
N THR A 106 3.26 9.45 12.43
CA THR A 106 2.90 10.60 11.60
C THR A 106 2.88 10.29 10.11
N ALA A 107 2.73 9.01 9.73
CA ALA A 107 2.67 8.61 8.33
C ALA A 107 1.45 9.20 7.62
N THR A 108 1.70 9.80 6.46
CA THR A 108 0.65 10.44 5.64
C THR A 108 0.49 9.79 4.27
N ALA A 109 1.52 9.11 3.77
CA ALA A 109 1.47 8.41 2.49
C ALA A 109 2.40 7.19 2.48
N VAL A 110 1.98 6.15 1.77
CA VAL A 110 2.82 5.02 1.35
C VAL A 110 2.77 4.96 -0.17
N HIS A 111 3.94 4.89 -0.81
CA HIS A 111 4.02 4.74 -2.25
C HIS A 111 4.48 3.33 -2.62
N PHE A 112 3.85 2.75 -3.64
CA PHE A 112 4.21 1.50 -4.30
C PHE A 112 4.62 1.85 -5.73
N GLY A 113 5.92 2.07 -5.94
CA GLY A 113 6.43 2.69 -7.17
C GLY A 113 5.87 4.10 -7.33
N SER A 114 5.13 4.35 -8.42
CA SER A 114 4.46 5.63 -8.68
C SER A 114 3.07 5.74 -8.04
N ALA A 115 2.45 4.61 -7.66
CA ALA A 115 1.13 4.60 -7.06
C ALA A 115 1.20 5.01 -5.58
N SER A 116 0.24 5.82 -5.11
CA SER A 116 0.19 6.31 -3.73
C SER A 116 -1.06 5.80 -3.03
N ALA A 117 -0.94 5.51 -1.74
CA ALA A 117 -2.03 5.14 -0.86
C ALA A 117 -1.89 5.82 0.51
N THR A 118 -3.03 6.16 1.12
CA THR A 118 -3.08 6.68 2.49
C THR A 118 -3.08 5.50 3.47
N PRO A 119 -2.08 5.41 4.38
CA PRO A 119 -2.07 4.36 5.39
C PRO A 119 -3.05 4.64 6.52
N THR A 120 -3.44 3.59 7.21
CA THR A 120 -4.00 3.66 8.57
C THR A 120 -2.86 3.46 9.56
N VAL A 121 -2.64 4.45 10.43
CA VAL A 121 -1.64 4.36 11.49
C VAL A 121 -2.20 3.51 12.63
N VAL A 122 -1.55 2.37 12.90
CA VAL A 122 -1.95 1.49 14.01
C VAL A 122 -1.18 1.83 15.27
N SER A 123 0.13 2.08 15.15
CA SER A 123 1.01 2.53 16.23
C SER A 123 2.26 3.18 15.66
N ASP A 124 3.15 3.71 16.51
CA ASP A 124 4.45 4.22 16.05
C ASP A 124 5.29 3.14 15.33
N GLY A 125 5.05 1.86 15.64
CA GLY A 125 5.75 0.74 15.04
C GLY A 125 5.00 0.03 13.90
N GLN A 126 3.79 0.46 13.55
CA GLN A 126 2.95 -0.29 12.60
C GLN A 126 1.98 0.58 11.81
N LEU A 127 1.91 0.32 10.50
CA LEU A 127 0.90 0.82 9.57
C LEU A 127 0.17 -0.34 8.91
N THR A 128 -1.11 -0.14 8.59
CA THR A 128 -1.80 -0.94 7.57
C THR A 128 -2.11 -0.05 6.37
N VAL A 129 -2.02 -0.60 5.16
CA VAL A 129 -2.34 0.14 3.94
C VAL A 129 -2.95 -0.79 2.91
N THR A 130 -4.02 -0.33 2.25
CA THR A 130 -4.58 -1.02 1.09
C THR A 130 -3.71 -0.71 -0.12
N VAL A 131 -3.17 -1.75 -0.74
CA VAL A 131 -2.26 -1.63 -1.89
C VAL A 131 -3.04 -1.06 -3.08
N PRO A 132 -2.58 0.03 -3.71
CA PRO A 132 -3.22 0.58 -4.90
C PRO A 132 -2.97 -0.33 -6.12
N ALA A 133 -3.76 -0.16 -7.18
CA ALA A 133 -3.53 -0.85 -8.45
C ALA A 133 -2.14 -0.51 -9.03
N GLY A 134 -1.42 -1.55 -9.45
CA GLY A 134 -0.15 -1.43 -10.15
C GLY A 134 -0.35 -1.23 -11.65
N THR A 135 0.68 -0.75 -12.35
CA THR A 135 0.63 -0.57 -13.81
C THR A 135 0.94 -1.84 -14.59
N ALA A 136 1.70 -2.75 -14.00
CA ALA A 136 2.12 -4.03 -14.58
C ALA A 136 2.62 -4.96 -13.47
N ALA A 137 2.69 -6.26 -13.75
CA ALA A 137 3.40 -7.21 -12.89
C ALA A 137 4.89 -6.85 -12.78
N GLY A 138 5.46 -7.12 -11.61
CA GLY A 138 6.86 -6.86 -11.30
C GLY A 138 7.07 -6.27 -9.91
N SER A 139 8.35 -6.21 -9.52
CA SER A 139 8.76 -5.62 -8.25
C SER A 139 8.77 -4.10 -8.33
N VAL A 140 8.15 -3.44 -7.36
CA VAL A 140 8.20 -1.99 -7.15
C VAL A 140 8.82 -1.65 -5.79
N GLY A 141 9.45 -0.49 -5.69
CA GLY A 141 9.93 0.03 -4.42
C GLY A 141 8.78 0.57 -3.57
N VAL A 142 8.88 0.39 -2.25
CA VAL A 142 7.91 0.91 -1.28
C VAL A 142 8.53 1.97 -0.38
N SER A 143 7.91 3.15 -0.38
CA SER A 143 8.32 4.30 0.43
C SER A 143 7.22 4.71 1.42
N VAL A 144 7.62 5.27 2.55
CA VAL A 144 6.70 5.80 3.58
C VAL A 144 7.09 7.24 3.86
N THR A 145 6.12 8.14 3.78
CA THR A 145 6.27 9.56 4.09
C THR A 145 5.60 9.87 5.42
N THR A 146 6.33 10.56 6.30
CA THR A 146 5.88 11.04 7.60
C THR A 146 6.22 12.52 7.76
N ALA A 147 5.80 13.15 8.86
CA ALA A 147 6.25 14.50 9.21
C ALA A 147 7.78 14.59 9.42
N GLY A 148 8.44 13.49 9.76
CA GLY A 148 9.89 13.40 9.91
C GLY A 148 10.67 13.27 8.59
N GLY A 149 9.97 13.00 7.49
CA GLY A 149 10.54 12.80 6.15
C GLY A 149 10.07 11.50 5.50
N THR A 150 10.70 11.16 4.37
CA THR A 150 10.39 9.95 3.58
C THR A 150 11.53 8.95 3.66
N ASN A 151 11.19 7.67 3.82
CA ASN A 151 12.15 6.57 3.81
C ASN A 151 11.81 5.58 2.68
N ASN A 152 12.82 5.08 1.97
CA ASN A 152 12.76 4.09 0.86
C ASN A 152 13.39 2.74 1.27
N GLY A 153 13.21 1.67 0.50
CA GLY A 153 13.98 0.42 0.71
C GLY A 153 13.20 -0.84 1.08
N LEU A 154 11.86 -0.77 1.10
CA LEU A 154 11.04 -1.99 1.03
C LEU A 154 10.72 -2.27 -0.45
N SER A 155 10.33 -3.51 -0.76
CA SER A 155 9.84 -3.89 -2.09
C SER A 155 8.50 -4.62 -1.98
N TYR A 156 7.71 -4.50 -3.03
CA TYR A 156 6.45 -5.22 -3.18
C TYR A 156 6.32 -5.71 -4.62
N THR A 157 5.88 -6.95 -4.82
CA THR A 157 5.75 -7.55 -6.15
C THR A 157 4.29 -7.61 -6.56
N TYR A 158 3.94 -6.89 -7.62
CA TYR A 158 2.68 -7.10 -8.33
C TYR A 158 2.77 -8.37 -9.16
N VAL A 159 1.77 -9.23 -9.03
CA VAL A 159 1.66 -10.50 -9.75
C VAL A 159 0.37 -10.46 -10.56
N ASP A 160 0.44 -10.82 -11.83
CA ASP A 160 -0.77 -10.91 -12.64
C ASP A 160 -1.63 -12.10 -12.20
N GLY A 161 -2.95 -11.92 -12.28
CA GLY A 161 -3.89 -13.00 -12.10
C GLY A 161 -3.78 -14.03 -13.22
N PRO A 162 -4.18 -15.29 -12.98
CA PRO A 162 -4.22 -16.28 -14.04
C PRO A 162 -5.25 -15.87 -15.10
N THR A 163 -5.16 -16.47 -16.29
CA THR A 163 -6.26 -16.44 -17.27
C THR A 163 -6.71 -17.86 -17.57
N ILE A 164 -7.99 -18.04 -17.87
CA ILE A 164 -8.57 -19.34 -18.22
C ILE A 164 -9.09 -19.24 -19.66
N GLY A 165 -8.59 -20.13 -20.52
CA GLY A 165 -9.13 -20.38 -21.86
C GLY A 165 -10.19 -21.48 -21.85
N THR A 166 -10.67 -21.86 -23.03
CA THR A 166 -11.70 -22.91 -23.17
C THR A 166 -11.14 -24.28 -22.80
N PRO A 167 -11.71 -24.99 -21.81
CA PRO A 167 -11.26 -26.32 -21.41
C PRO A 167 -11.56 -27.36 -22.51
N VAL A 168 -10.72 -28.39 -22.59
CA VAL A 168 -10.87 -29.48 -23.55
C VAL A 168 -10.76 -30.84 -22.84
N PRO A 169 -11.82 -31.67 -22.87
CA PRO A 169 -13.16 -31.38 -23.36
C PRO A 169 -13.90 -30.36 -22.48
N ALA A 170 -14.83 -29.61 -23.08
CA ALA A 170 -15.67 -28.63 -22.38
C ALA A 170 -16.94 -29.24 -21.75
N ALA A 171 -17.09 -30.56 -21.78
CA ALA A 171 -18.23 -31.25 -21.20
C ALA A 171 -17.87 -32.69 -20.77
N GLY A 172 -18.65 -33.23 -19.84
CA GLY A 172 -18.47 -34.59 -19.31
C GLY A 172 -19.64 -35.04 -18.43
N PRO A 173 -19.67 -36.29 -17.98
CA PRO A 173 -20.78 -36.84 -17.20
C PRO A 173 -20.90 -36.23 -15.80
N THR A 174 -22.12 -36.15 -15.27
CA THR A 174 -22.40 -35.72 -13.87
C THR A 174 -21.69 -36.55 -12.80
N SER A 175 -21.24 -37.78 -13.14
CA SER A 175 -20.44 -38.61 -12.24
C SER A 175 -18.99 -38.14 -12.05
N GLY A 176 -18.53 -37.16 -12.84
CA GLY A 176 -17.13 -36.74 -12.87
C GLY A 176 -16.22 -37.74 -13.57
N GLY A 177 -14.91 -37.60 -13.36
CA GLY A 177 -13.87 -38.47 -13.90
C GLY A 177 -13.36 -38.07 -15.29
N THR A 178 -13.78 -36.92 -15.82
CA THR A 178 -13.31 -36.46 -17.14
C THR A 178 -11.93 -35.84 -16.99
N ALA A 179 -10.93 -36.34 -17.72
CA ALA A 179 -9.65 -35.66 -17.86
C ALA A 179 -9.83 -34.43 -18.76
N VAL A 180 -9.51 -33.26 -18.22
CA VAL A 180 -9.69 -31.95 -18.86
C VAL A 180 -8.36 -31.22 -18.91
N THR A 181 -7.99 -30.74 -20.09
CA THR A 181 -6.91 -29.77 -20.29
C THR A 181 -7.49 -28.35 -20.24
N ILE A 182 -6.96 -27.52 -19.35
CA ILE A 182 -7.35 -26.12 -19.19
C ILE A 182 -6.20 -25.26 -19.72
N PRO A 183 -6.33 -24.64 -20.90
CA PRO A 183 -5.35 -23.68 -21.42
C PRO A 183 -5.50 -22.32 -20.71
N GLY A 184 -4.44 -21.52 -20.69
CA GLY A 184 -4.46 -20.20 -20.06
C GLY A 184 -3.08 -19.58 -19.88
N SER A 185 -2.90 -18.83 -18.78
CA SER A 185 -1.62 -18.22 -18.41
C SER A 185 -1.50 -18.06 -16.89
N GLY A 186 -0.27 -17.96 -16.37
CA GLY A 186 0.00 -17.71 -14.96
C GLY A 186 -0.25 -18.92 -14.05
N PHE A 187 -0.25 -20.13 -14.61
CA PHE A 187 -0.59 -21.35 -13.87
C PHE A 187 0.54 -21.94 -13.03
N THR A 188 1.78 -21.45 -13.17
CA THR A 188 2.94 -21.98 -12.43
C THR A 188 2.74 -21.99 -10.90
N THR A 189 1.94 -21.07 -10.37
CA THR A 189 1.69 -20.94 -8.92
C THR A 189 0.27 -21.35 -8.51
N THR A 190 -0.37 -22.24 -9.28
CA THR A 190 -1.72 -22.73 -9.00
C THR A 190 -1.77 -23.46 -7.66
N GLN A 191 -2.72 -23.06 -6.82
CA GLN A 191 -2.99 -23.61 -5.49
C GLN A 191 -4.26 -24.47 -5.48
N SER A 192 -5.25 -24.15 -6.32
CA SER A 192 -6.48 -24.93 -6.44
C SER A 192 -7.16 -24.75 -7.78
N VAL A 193 -7.85 -25.81 -8.22
CA VAL A 193 -8.77 -25.82 -9.36
C VAL A 193 -10.12 -26.35 -8.87
N THR A 194 -11.22 -25.68 -9.22
CA THR A 194 -12.57 -26.14 -8.89
C THR A 194 -13.49 -26.12 -10.10
N PHE A 195 -14.47 -27.02 -10.12
CA PHE A 195 -15.54 -27.10 -11.12
C PHE A 195 -16.89 -26.99 -10.42
N GLY A 196 -17.67 -25.94 -10.71
CA GLY A 196 -18.94 -25.67 -10.01
C GLY A 196 -18.76 -25.51 -8.49
N GLY A 197 -17.58 -25.05 -8.06
CA GLY A 197 -17.20 -24.93 -6.65
C GLY A 197 -16.67 -26.21 -6.00
N ALA A 198 -16.74 -27.37 -6.66
CA ALA A 198 -16.17 -28.62 -6.16
C ALA A 198 -14.66 -28.71 -6.47
N PRO A 199 -13.77 -29.03 -5.50
CA PRO A 199 -12.35 -29.21 -5.75
C PRO A 199 -12.05 -30.34 -6.73
N ALA A 200 -11.16 -30.07 -7.69
CA ALA A 200 -10.67 -31.05 -8.65
C ALA A 200 -9.19 -31.37 -8.38
N PRO A 201 -8.77 -32.65 -8.45
CA PRO A 201 -7.35 -32.96 -8.57
C PRO A 201 -6.80 -32.41 -9.89
N PHE A 202 -5.58 -31.88 -9.86
CA PHE A 202 -4.95 -31.24 -11.01
C PHE A 202 -3.42 -31.40 -10.97
N ASP A 203 -2.81 -31.28 -12.15
CA ASP A 203 -1.39 -31.17 -12.38
C ASP A 203 -1.11 -29.90 -13.20
N VAL A 204 -0.13 -29.10 -12.77
CA VAL A 204 0.35 -27.96 -13.54
C VAL A 204 1.33 -28.49 -14.58
N VAL A 205 0.91 -28.53 -15.85
CA VAL A 205 1.73 -29.04 -16.96
C VAL A 205 2.73 -27.99 -17.42
N SER A 206 2.30 -26.73 -17.51
CA SER A 206 3.14 -25.57 -17.83
C SER A 206 2.50 -24.28 -17.30
N ASP A 207 3.15 -23.13 -17.47
CA ASP A 207 2.54 -21.84 -17.12
C ASP A 207 1.24 -21.55 -17.89
N THR A 208 1.05 -22.21 -19.04
CA THR A 208 -0.10 -22.02 -19.94
C THR A 208 -1.05 -23.20 -19.98
N GLU A 209 -0.81 -24.26 -19.20
CA GLU A 209 -1.63 -25.47 -19.25
C GLU A 209 -1.75 -26.16 -17.88
N ILE A 210 -2.98 -26.46 -17.49
CA ILE A 210 -3.32 -27.32 -16.35
C ILE A 210 -4.05 -28.56 -16.87
N ALA A 211 -3.68 -29.74 -16.37
CA ALA A 211 -4.49 -30.94 -16.49
C ALA A 211 -5.31 -31.13 -15.20
N ALA A 212 -6.60 -31.40 -15.30
CA ALA A 212 -7.47 -31.62 -14.15
C ALA A 212 -8.42 -32.80 -14.41
N VAL A 213 -8.91 -33.44 -13.35
CA VAL A 213 -9.97 -34.45 -13.46
C VAL A 213 -11.24 -33.91 -12.81
N THR A 214 -12.34 -33.91 -13.57
CA THR A 214 -13.59 -33.34 -13.06
C THR A 214 -14.13 -34.12 -11.87
N PRO A 215 -14.54 -33.44 -10.77
CA PRO A 215 -15.27 -34.08 -9.70
C PRO A 215 -16.70 -34.44 -10.15
N PRO A 216 -17.47 -35.22 -9.38
CA PRO A 216 -18.91 -35.32 -9.56
C PRO A 216 -19.58 -33.95 -9.48
N GLY A 217 -20.60 -33.71 -10.29
CA GLY A 217 -21.25 -32.40 -10.42
C GLY A 217 -22.71 -32.46 -10.86
N THR A 218 -23.39 -31.33 -10.70
CA THR A 218 -24.80 -31.17 -11.11
C THR A 218 -24.90 -30.91 -12.60
N ALA A 219 -25.91 -31.50 -13.27
CA ALA A 219 -26.14 -31.28 -14.69
C ALA A 219 -26.32 -29.78 -15.04
N GLY A 220 -25.70 -29.34 -16.12
CA GLY A 220 -25.70 -27.96 -16.57
C GLY A 220 -24.30 -27.32 -16.59
N ALA A 221 -24.28 -26.01 -16.81
CA ALA A 221 -23.04 -25.22 -16.84
C ALA A 221 -22.40 -25.14 -15.46
N ALA A 222 -21.08 -25.30 -15.41
CA ALA A 222 -20.26 -25.22 -14.23
C ALA A 222 -19.08 -24.28 -14.47
N ASP A 223 -18.87 -23.37 -13.51
CA ASP A 223 -17.73 -22.47 -13.53
C ASP A 223 -16.44 -23.24 -13.25
N ILE A 224 -15.37 -22.91 -13.97
CA ILE A 224 -14.01 -23.34 -13.59
C ILE A 224 -13.35 -22.19 -12.86
N VAL A 225 -12.87 -22.42 -11.64
CA VAL A 225 -12.07 -21.43 -10.91
C VAL A 225 -10.66 -21.96 -10.73
N VAL A 226 -9.67 -21.20 -11.19
CA VAL A 226 -8.25 -21.46 -10.95
C VAL A 226 -7.72 -20.38 -10.03
N THR A 227 -7.17 -20.79 -8.88
CA THR A 227 -6.56 -19.90 -7.89
C THR A 227 -5.06 -20.10 -7.89
N THR A 228 -4.31 -19.02 -8.07
CA THR A 228 -2.85 -18.99 -8.01
C THR A 228 -2.38 -18.05 -6.90
N THR A 229 -1.07 -17.84 -6.78
CA THR A 229 -0.54 -16.80 -5.87
C THR A 229 -0.89 -15.39 -6.36
N GLY A 230 -1.12 -15.22 -7.67
CA GLY A 230 -1.51 -13.96 -8.32
C GLY A 230 -3.01 -13.66 -8.28
N GLY A 231 -3.81 -14.43 -7.53
CA GLY A 231 -5.26 -14.26 -7.44
C GLY A 231 -6.03 -15.41 -8.07
N SER A 232 -7.31 -15.20 -8.36
CA SER A 232 -8.16 -16.23 -8.99
C SER A 232 -8.74 -15.74 -10.30
N ALA A 233 -8.88 -16.66 -11.25
CA ALA A 233 -9.66 -16.48 -12.47
C ALA A 233 -10.88 -17.40 -12.45
N THR A 234 -11.98 -16.93 -13.03
CA THR A 234 -13.22 -17.70 -13.20
C THR A 234 -13.56 -17.80 -14.67
N GLY A 235 -13.56 -19.02 -15.21
CA GLY A 235 -14.18 -19.35 -16.48
C GLY A 235 -15.65 -19.64 -16.25
N THR A 236 -16.50 -18.62 -16.34
CA THR A 236 -17.94 -18.74 -16.10
C THR A 236 -18.60 -19.68 -17.10
N GLY A 237 -19.26 -20.72 -16.62
CA GLY A 237 -19.89 -21.76 -17.44
C GLY A 237 -18.94 -22.49 -18.40
N ALA A 238 -17.63 -22.49 -18.10
CA ALA A 238 -16.62 -23.02 -19.01
C ALA A 238 -16.71 -24.54 -19.22
N PHE A 239 -17.34 -25.27 -18.29
CA PHE A 239 -17.59 -26.70 -18.41
C PHE A 239 -19.08 -27.03 -18.33
N THR A 240 -19.55 -28.07 -19.01
CA THR A 240 -20.94 -28.56 -18.91
C THR A 240 -21.01 -30.00 -18.43
N TYR A 241 -21.67 -30.23 -17.30
CA TYR A 241 -22.02 -31.57 -16.85
C TYR A 241 -23.27 -32.06 -17.58
N VAL A 242 -23.18 -33.23 -18.19
CA VAL A 242 -24.25 -33.86 -18.96
C VAL A 242 -24.77 -35.06 -18.19
N ALA A 243 -26.08 -35.13 -17.97
CA ALA A 243 -26.71 -36.29 -17.36
C ALA A 243 -26.64 -37.49 -18.31
N GLY A 244 -26.43 -38.69 -17.76
CA GLY A 244 -26.54 -39.92 -18.54
C GLY A 244 -27.95 -40.13 -19.09
N PRO A 245 -28.11 -40.92 -20.17
CA PRO A 245 -29.44 -41.29 -20.65
C PRO A 245 -30.23 -42.03 -19.57
N GLY A 246 -31.48 -41.65 -19.37
CA GLY A 246 -32.42 -42.37 -18.50
C GLY A 246 -32.99 -43.59 -19.23
N ILE A 247 -33.10 -44.72 -18.53
CA ILE A 247 -33.89 -45.88 -18.94
C ILE A 247 -35.06 -46.07 -17.97
#